data_AF-A0AB74A6Y4-F1
#
_entry.id   AF-A0AB74A6Y4-F1
#
_cell.length_a   1.000
_cell.length_b   1.000
_cell.length_c   1.000
_cell.angle_alpha   90.00
_cell.angle_beta   90.00
_cell.angle_gamma   90.00
#
_symmetry.space_group_name_H-M   'P 1'
#
loop_
_entity.id
_entity.type
_entity.pdbx_description
1 polymer ?
#
loop_
_entity_poly.entity_id
_entity_poly.type
_entity_poly.pdbx_seq_one_letter_code
_entity_poly.pdbx_strand_id
1 'polypeptide(L)'
;MGILEKCMSLELIASKSSLLTIEERAAIAEIEATTNVLRLVTRLTGMRFAGIAKFTDADWIACSVYDPTDLGMDDGDVFELETTLCNEFCTNPQALFVPQISTNGRYANLPVVKRYAIESYAGVPIYLPDGQLYGALCALDSRTTLFDDPDLAETLTLFARLIGCIFFANINEGS
;
A
#
# COMPACT_ATOMS: atom_id res chain seq x y z
N MET A 1 62.15 -18.60 1.91
CA MET A 1 61.21 -17.97 2.86
C MET A 1 59.97 -17.58 2.07
N GLY A 2 58.84 -18.29 2.28
CA GLY A 2 57.51 -17.90 1.79
C GLY A 2 57.00 -18.61 0.53
N ILE A 3 56.29 -19.73 0.73
CA ILE A 3 55.29 -20.31 -0.18
C ILE A 3 53.96 -19.57 0.05
N LEU A 4 53.05 -19.57 -0.95
CA LEU A 4 51.61 -19.16 -1.01
C LEU A 4 51.37 -17.92 -1.90
N GLU A 5 50.39 -17.86 -2.81
CA GLU A 5 49.41 -18.85 -3.28
C GLU A 5 48.76 -18.31 -4.56
N LYS A 6 48.28 -19.25 -5.36
CA LYS A 6 47.55 -19.11 -6.60
C LYS A 6 46.09 -18.75 -6.28
N CYS A 7 45.51 -17.70 -6.86
CA CYS A 7 44.06 -17.69 -7.07
C CYS A 7 43.59 -16.71 -8.15
N MET A 8 43.19 -17.32 -9.28
CA MET A 8 41.98 -17.06 -10.02
C MET A 8 41.66 -15.61 -10.40
N SER A 9 41.84 -15.36 -11.69
CA SER A 9 40.98 -14.52 -12.52
C SER A 9 39.56 -14.43 -11.95
N LEU A 10 39.22 -13.31 -11.32
CA LEU A 10 37.83 -12.86 -11.25
C LEU A 10 37.53 -12.21 -12.59
N GLU A 11 37.41 -13.05 -13.63
CA GLU A 11 36.52 -12.67 -14.72
C GLU A 11 35.17 -12.41 -14.06
N LEU A 12 34.61 -11.23 -14.31
CA LEU A 12 33.24 -10.92 -13.93
C LEU A 12 32.35 -11.94 -14.64
N ILE A 13 32.02 -13.05 -13.97
CA ILE A 13 31.10 -14.06 -14.48
C ILE A 13 29.71 -13.43 -14.42
N ALA A 14 29.39 -12.71 -15.50
CA ALA A 14 28.14 -12.04 -15.78
C ALA A 14 27.83 -10.80 -14.91
N SER A 15 27.34 -9.74 -15.56
CA SER A 15 26.77 -8.57 -14.89
C SER A 15 25.68 -9.02 -13.92
N LYS A 16 25.62 -8.47 -12.71
CA LYS A 16 24.60 -8.78 -11.68
C LYS A 16 23.15 -8.72 -12.23
N SER A 17 22.95 -8.05 -13.36
CA SER A 17 21.70 -7.98 -14.12
C SER A 17 21.26 -9.29 -14.81
N SER A 18 22.15 -10.28 -15.01
CA SER A 18 21.87 -11.48 -15.79
C SER A 18 21.66 -12.75 -14.95
N LEU A 19 21.55 -12.63 -13.63
CA LEU A 19 21.34 -13.77 -12.72
C LEU A 19 19.93 -13.87 -12.15
N LEU A 20 19.10 -12.83 -12.33
CA LEU A 20 17.70 -12.84 -11.90
C LEU A 20 16.79 -13.16 -13.09
N THR A 21 15.73 -13.93 -12.87
CA THR A 21 14.63 -14.06 -13.83
C THR A 21 13.84 -12.73 -13.91
N ILE A 22 12.98 -12.60 -14.91
CA ILE A 22 12.07 -11.45 -15.01
C ILE A 22 11.14 -11.41 -13.79
N GLU A 23 10.63 -12.56 -13.38
CA GLU A 23 9.78 -12.74 -12.20
C GLU A 23 10.49 -12.33 -10.90
N GLU A 24 11.76 -12.69 -10.72
CA GLU A 24 12.54 -12.30 -9.54
C GLU A 24 12.78 -10.78 -9.50
N ARG A 25 13.03 -10.14 -10.65
CA ARG A 25 13.15 -8.68 -10.73
C ARG A 25 11.82 -7.98 -10.48
N ALA A 26 10.73 -8.50 -11.03
CA ALA A 26 9.38 -7.98 -10.83
C ALA A 26 8.98 -8.04 -9.36
N ALA A 27 9.18 -9.20 -8.71
CA ALA A 27 8.87 -9.38 -7.30
C ALA A 27 9.72 -8.49 -6.37
N ILE A 28 11.03 -8.36 -6.61
CA ILE A 28 11.90 -7.49 -5.80
C ILE A 28 11.52 -6.00 -5.97
N ALA A 29 11.31 -5.56 -7.21
CA ALA A 29 10.90 -4.18 -7.49
C ALA A 29 9.53 -3.87 -6.88
N GLU A 30 8.60 -4.82 -6.93
CA GLU A 30 7.25 -4.69 -6.36
C GLU A 30 7.28 -4.58 -4.83
N ILE A 31 8.07 -5.42 -4.14
CA ILE A 31 8.17 -5.43 -2.68
C ILE A 31 8.85 -4.16 -2.15
N GLU A 32 9.97 -3.74 -2.76
CA GLU A 32 10.69 -2.53 -2.32
C GLU A 32 9.93 -1.25 -2.67
N ALA A 33 9.32 -1.16 -3.86
CA ALA A 33 8.56 0.02 -4.26
C ALA A 33 7.33 0.19 -3.37
N THR A 34 6.59 -0.89 -3.11
CA THR A 34 5.35 -0.85 -2.33
C THR A 34 5.61 -0.43 -0.88
N THR A 35 6.59 -1.06 -0.23
CA THR A 35 6.95 -0.73 1.17
C THR A 35 7.45 0.71 1.30
N ASN A 36 8.24 1.20 0.34
CA ASN A 36 8.73 2.57 0.35
C ASN A 36 7.61 3.60 0.10
N VAL A 37 6.65 3.29 -0.78
CA VAL A 37 5.47 4.13 -0.99
C VAL A 37 4.65 4.22 0.29
N LEU A 38 4.37 3.10 0.97
CA LEU A 38 3.61 3.11 2.23
C LEU A 38 4.33 3.90 3.33
N ARG A 39 5.66 3.78 3.42
CA ARG A 39 6.47 4.60 4.32
C ARG A 39 6.44 6.09 3.95
N LEU A 40 6.36 6.43 2.66
CA LEU A 40 6.22 7.82 2.25
C LEU A 40 4.82 8.35 2.55
N VAL A 41 3.77 7.54 2.35
CA VAL A 41 2.40 7.89 2.68
C VAL A 41 2.24 8.22 4.16
N THR A 42 2.78 7.39 5.06
CA THR A 42 2.77 7.69 6.51
C THR A 42 3.49 9.01 6.83
N ARG A 43 4.62 9.29 6.17
CA ARG A 43 5.35 10.56 6.35
C ARG A 43 4.58 11.79 5.84
N LEU A 44 3.93 11.69 4.68
CA LEU A 44 3.20 12.80 4.07
C LEU A 44 1.89 13.10 4.81
N THR A 45 1.19 12.06 5.26
CA THR A 45 -0.05 12.19 6.03
C THR A 45 0.21 12.51 7.51
N GLY A 46 1.41 12.22 8.01
CA GLY A 46 1.71 12.27 9.45
C GLY A 46 1.09 11.11 10.24
N MET A 47 0.48 10.15 9.55
CA MET A 47 -0.21 9.00 10.14
C MET A 47 0.75 7.83 10.34
N ARG A 48 0.43 6.95 11.29
CA ARG A 48 1.35 5.88 11.72
C ARG A 48 1.08 4.51 11.09
N PHE A 49 0.05 4.40 10.27
CA PHE A 49 -0.24 3.21 9.47
C PHE A 49 -0.51 3.61 8.02
N ALA A 50 -0.02 2.83 7.06
CA ALA A 50 -0.50 2.86 5.68
C ALA A 50 -0.59 1.46 5.10
N GLY A 51 -1.54 1.23 4.20
CA GLY A 51 -1.74 -0.05 3.55
C GLY A 51 -2.26 0.08 2.13
N ILE A 52 -1.96 -0.94 1.32
CA ILE A 52 -2.59 -1.19 0.03
C ILE A 52 -3.55 -2.36 0.23
N ALA A 53 -4.78 -2.15 -0.21
CA ALA A 53 -5.82 -3.15 -0.14
C ALA A 53 -6.30 -3.54 -1.54
N LYS A 54 -6.60 -4.82 -1.71
CA LYS A 54 -7.38 -5.34 -2.83
C LYS A 54 -8.83 -5.51 -2.39
N PHE A 55 -9.76 -5.23 -3.30
CA PHE A 55 -11.17 -5.54 -3.12
C PHE A 55 -11.56 -6.81 -3.88
N THR A 56 -12.47 -7.57 -3.29
CA THR A 56 -13.37 -8.50 -4.00
C THR A 56 -14.78 -7.91 -3.95
N ASP A 57 -15.79 -8.68 -4.38
CA ASP A 57 -17.18 -8.27 -4.25
C ASP A 57 -17.60 -8.06 -2.78
N ALA A 58 -16.93 -8.73 -1.82
CA ALA A 58 -17.31 -8.70 -0.41
C ALA A 58 -16.14 -8.40 0.55
N ASP A 59 -14.89 -8.53 0.09
CA ASP A 59 -13.73 -8.51 0.98
C ASP A 59 -12.80 -7.33 0.70
N TRP A 60 -12.27 -6.78 1.78
CA TRP A 60 -11.08 -5.94 1.81
C TRP A 60 -9.91 -6.83 2.25
N ILE A 61 -8.84 -6.88 1.47
CA ILE A 61 -7.68 -7.75 1.71
C ILE A 61 -6.42 -6.88 1.77
N ALA A 62 -5.66 -6.95 2.86
CA ALA A 62 -4.37 -6.28 3.00
C ALA A 62 -3.34 -6.93 2.07
N CYS A 63 -2.91 -6.23 1.02
CA CYS A 63 -1.84 -6.69 0.13
C CYS A 63 -0.46 -6.34 0.67
N SER A 64 -0.34 -5.15 1.26
CA SER A 64 0.88 -4.70 1.91
C SER A 64 0.54 -3.67 2.97
N VAL A 65 1.18 -3.76 4.14
CA VAL A 65 1.03 -2.82 5.25
C VAL A 65 2.38 -2.25 5.68
N TYR A 66 2.34 -1.02 6.17
CA TYR A 66 3.43 -0.40 6.91
C TYR A 66 2.87 0.09 8.24
N ASP A 67 3.15 -0.67 9.30
CA ASP A 67 2.66 -0.43 10.66
C ASP A 67 3.80 -0.36 11.69
N PRO A 68 4.61 0.71 11.69
CA PRO A 68 5.72 0.88 12.62
C PRO A 68 5.29 1.04 14.10
N THR A 69 4.00 1.22 14.38
CA THR A 69 3.50 1.45 15.74
C THR A 69 2.57 0.38 16.27
N ASP A 70 2.47 -0.74 15.56
CA ASP A 70 1.70 -1.92 15.96
C ASP A 70 0.23 -1.56 16.26
N LEU A 71 -0.42 -0.90 15.29
CA LEU A 71 -1.88 -0.76 15.25
C LEU A 71 -2.54 -2.14 15.20
N GLY A 72 -1.87 -3.13 14.59
CA GLY A 72 -2.19 -4.55 14.68
C GLY A 72 -2.92 -5.12 13.45
N MET A 73 -2.70 -4.53 12.27
CA MET A 73 -3.13 -5.12 10.99
C MET A 73 -1.90 -5.65 10.25
N ASP A 74 -2.00 -6.86 9.72
CA ASP A 74 -0.91 -7.55 9.04
C ASP A 74 -1.20 -7.77 7.54
N ASP A 75 -0.15 -8.05 6.77
CA ASP A 75 -0.28 -8.52 5.39
C ASP A 75 -1.17 -9.78 5.34
N GLY A 76 -2.12 -9.80 4.43
CA GLY A 76 -3.07 -10.89 4.25
C GLY A 76 -4.29 -10.86 5.17
N ASP A 77 -4.41 -9.89 6.08
CA ASP A 77 -5.64 -9.68 6.84
C ASP A 77 -6.83 -9.41 5.92
N VAL A 78 -7.98 -9.97 6.30
CA VAL A 78 -9.24 -9.88 5.54
C VAL A 78 -10.35 -9.33 6.42
N PHE A 79 -11.08 -8.35 5.89
CA PHE A 79 -12.29 -7.79 6.50
C PHE A 79 -13.42 -7.77 5.49
N GLU A 80 -14.66 -7.83 5.96
CA GLU A 80 -15.82 -7.53 5.12
C GLU A 80 -15.72 -6.09 4.62
N LEU A 81 -15.70 -5.89 3.30
CA LEU A 81 -15.45 -4.60 2.66
C LEU A 81 -16.40 -3.53 3.19
N GLU A 82 -17.69 -3.85 3.32
CA GLU A 82 -18.74 -2.96 3.83
C GLU A 82 -18.50 -2.43 5.25
N THR A 83 -17.68 -3.14 6.03
CA THR A 83 -17.34 -2.76 7.41
C THR A 83 -16.14 -1.80 7.49
N THR A 84 -15.54 -1.46 6.34
CA THR A 84 -14.36 -0.59 6.23
C THR A 84 -14.72 0.79 5.68
N LEU A 85 -13.88 1.81 5.95
CA LEU A 85 -14.04 3.13 5.33
C LEU A 85 -13.80 3.10 3.82
N CYS A 86 -12.95 2.17 3.36
CA CYS A 86 -12.59 1.97 1.96
C CYS A 86 -13.80 1.61 1.07
N ASN A 87 -14.89 1.08 1.65
CA ASN A 87 -16.16 0.83 0.96
C ASN A 87 -16.76 2.10 0.31
N GLU A 88 -16.39 3.30 0.80
CA GLU A 88 -16.82 4.56 0.19
C GLU A 88 -16.52 4.58 -1.32
N PHE A 89 -15.36 4.05 -1.73
CA PHE A 89 -14.90 4.11 -3.10
C PHE A 89 -15.73 3.27 -4.08
N CYS A 90 -16.47 2.27 -3.58
CA CYS A 90 -17.38 1.48 -4.41
C CYS A 90 -18.56 2.31 -4.94
N THR A 91 -18.91 3.40 -4.25
CA THR A 91 -20.06 4.26 -4.60
C THR A 91 -19.68 5.70 -4.90
N ASN A 92 -18.59 6.18 -4.31
CA ASN A 92 -18.05 7.52 -4.49
C ASN A 92 -16.51 7.43 -4.63
N PRO A 93 -16.00 7.16 -5.84
CA PRO A 93 -14.58 6.92 -6.08
C PRO A 93 -13.77 8.21 -6.14
N GLN A 94 -13.75 8.94 -5.03
CA GLN A 94 -12.97 10.14 -4.82
C GLN A 94 -12.10 9.96 -3.59
N ALA A 95 -11.03 10.75 -3.48
CA ALA A 95 -10.20 10.74 -2.28
C ALA A 95 -11.05 11.04 -1.03
N LEU A 96 -10.87 10.25 0.02
CA LEU A 96 -11.60 10.37 1.28
C LEU A 96 -10.62 10.73 2.39
N PHE A 97 -10.89 11.86 3.05
CA PHE A 97 -10.11 12.36 4.18
C PHE A 97 -11.07 12.59 5.36
N VAL A 98 -10.80 11.92 6.48
CA VAL A 98 -11.58 12.02 7.71
C VAL A 98 -10.61 12.35 8.84
N PRO A 99 -10.48 13.62 9.24
CA PRO A 99 -9.49 14.05 10.22
C PRO A 99 -9.82 13.59 11.65
N GLN A 100 -11.12 13.34 11.92
CA GLN A 100 -11.62 12.88 13.21
C GLN A 100 -12.86 11.98 13.02
N ILE A 101 -12.67 10.66 13.11
CA ILE A 101 -13.70 9.64 12.89
C ILE A 101 -14.70 9.60 14.04
N SER A 102 -14.28 9.78 15.30
CA SER A 102 -15.18 9.74 16.48
C SER A 102 -16.39 10.68 16.39
N THR A 103 -16.27 11.79 15.65
CA THR A 103 -17.35 12.79 15.47
C THR A 103 -18.12 12.59 14.16
N ASN A 104 -17.70 11.66 13.31
CA ASN A 104 -18.32 11.38 12.04
C ASN A 104 -19.40 10.30 12.18
N GLY A 105 -20.67 10.70 12.13
CA GLY A 105 -21.81 9.79 12.32
C GLY A 105 -21.89 8.63 11.32
N ARG A 106 -21.23 8.73 10.16
CA ARG A 106 -21.22 7.66 9.14
C ARG A 106 -20.17 6.58 9.45
N TYR A 107 -19.00 6.98 9.94
CA TYR A 107 -17.85 6.07 10.07
C TYR A 107 -17.56 5.64 11.51
N ALA A 108 -17.93 6.43 12.53
CA ALA A 108 -17.60 6.17 13.94
C ALA A 108 -18.05 4.79 14.45
N ASN A 109 -19.10 4.23 13.85
CA ASN A 109 -19.68 2.97 14.28
C ASN A 109 -19.21 1.74 13.48
N LEU A 110 -18.36 1.93 12.47
CA LEU A 110 -17.86 0.83 11.66
C LEU A 110 -17.10 -0.20 12.52
N PRO A 111 -17.29 -1.51 12.29
CA PRO A 111 -16.58 -2.55 13.05
C PRO A 111 -15.06 -2.38 13.05
N VAL A 112 -14.45 -2.10 11.89
CA VAL A 112 -12.99 -1.92 11.79
C VAL A 112 -12.49 -0.72 12.62
N VAL A 113 -13.28 0.37 12.64
CA VAL A 113 -12.96 1.59 13.42
C VAL A 113 -12.90 1.26 14.91
N LYS A 114 -13.90 0.53 15.41
CA LYS A 114 -13.95 0.13 16.82
C LYS A 114 -12.87 -0.87 17.19
N ARG A 115 -12.60 -1.84 16.30
CA ARG A 115 -11.60 -2.89 16.53
C ARG A 115 -10.19 -2.32 16.67
N TYR A 116 -9.83 -1.37 15.82
CA TYR A 116 -8.47 -0.81 15.74
C TYR A 116 -8.34 0.60 16.33
N ALA A 117 -9.39 1.09 17.00
CA ALA A 117 -9.45 2.44 17.57
C ALA A 117 -9.02 3.54 16.57
N ILE A 118 -9.51 3.44 15.32
CA ILE A 118 -9.15 4.36 14.24
C ILE A 118 -9.83 5.70 14.49
N GLU A 119 -9.04 6.77 14.55
CA GLU A 119 -9.51 8.13 14.80
C GLU A 119 -9.30 9.07 13.61
N SER A 120 -8.42 8.76 12.68
CA SER A 120 -8.33 9.47 11.41
C SER A 120 -8.05 8.53 10.25
N TYR A 121 -8.45 8.96 9.05
CA TYR A 121 -8.36 8.20 7.81
C TYR A 121 -8.01 9.12 6.64
N ALA A 122 -7.10 8.68 5.79
CA ALA A 122 -6.89 9.24 4.46
C ALA A 122 -6.82 8.09 3.46
N GLY A 123 -7.51 8.17 2.33
CA GLY A 123 -7.46 7.11 1.34
C GLY A 123 -7.89 7.54 -0.04
N VAL A 124 -7.42 6.80 -1.04
CA VAL A 124 -7.73 6.98 -2.45
C VAL A 124 -7.98 5.63 -3.12
N PRO A 125 -8.87 5.56 -4.13
CA PRO A 125 -9.09 4.34 -4.89
C PRO A 125 -7.87 4.01 -5.77
N ILE A 126 -7.58 2.72 -5.92
CA ILE A 126 -6.62 2.19 -6.88
C ILE A 126 -7.40 1.66 -8.08
N TYR A 127 -7.11 2.24 -9.25
CA TYR A 127 -7.65 1.78 -10.54
C TYR A 127 -6.58 1.10 -11.35
N LEU A 128 -6.95 0.01 -12.03
CA LEU A 128 -6.13 -0.59 -13.07
C LEU A 128 -6.23 0.24 -14.38
N PRO A 129 -5.24 0.12 -15.29
CA PRO A 129 -5.27 0.78 -16.60
C PRO A 129 -6.50 0.48 -17.46
N ASP A 130 -7.18 -0.66 -17.27
CA ASP A 130 -8.43 -1.00 -17.96
C ASP A 130 -9.68 -0.32 -17.36
N GLY A 131 -9.51 0.44 -16.28
CA GLY A 131 -10.57 1.16 -15.58
C GLY A 131 -11.23 0.38 -14.44
N GLN A 132 -10.82 -0.87 -14.17
CA GLN A 132 -11.35 -1.62 -13.04
C GLN A 132 -10.91 -1.01 -11.70
N LEU A 133 -11.85 -0.85 -10.75
CA LEU A 133 -11.53 -0.54 -9.36
C LEU A 133 -10.91 -1.79 -8.72
N TYR A 134 -9.60 -1.73 -8.43
CA TYR A 134 -8.87 -2.83 -7.83
C TYR A 134 -8.95 -2.84 -6.31
N GLY A 135 -8.93 -1.65 -5.70
CA GLY A 135 -8.90 -1.53 -4.25
C GLY A 135 -8.56 -0.12 -3.79
N ALA A 136 -7.74 0.02 -2.75
CA ALA A 136 -7.42 1.31 -2.15
C ALA A 136 -5.99 1.41 -1.62
N LEU A 137 -5.43 2.62 -1.70
CA LEU A 137 -4.28 3.04 -0.91
C LEU A 137 -4.83 3.87 0.26
N CYS A 138 -4.57 3.45 1.49
CA CYS A 138 -5.09 4.12 2.68
C CYS A 138 -4.05 4.30 3.77
N ALA A 139 -4.24 5.32 4.60
CA ALA A 139 -3.51 5.61 5.82
C ALA A 139 -4.51 5.74 6.97
N LEU A 140 -4.13 5.19 8.13
CA LEU A 140 -4.95 5.10 9.34
C LEU A 140 -4.16 5.59 10.55
N ASP A 141 -4.83 6.19 11.54
CA ASP A 141 -4.20 6.52 12.81
C ASP A 141 -5.23 6.47 13.95
N SER A 142 -4.79 6.17 15.17
CA SER A 142 -5.58 6.27 16.40
C SER A 142 -5.58 7.68 17.02
N ARG A 143 -5.02 8.66 16.31
CA ARG A 143 -5.04 10.08 16.66
C ARG A 143 -5.73 10.87 15.57
N THR A 144 -6.23 12.05 15.93
CA THR A 144 -6.69 13.02 14.94
C THR A 144 -5.53 13.52 14.09
N THR A 145 -5.82 13.84 12.83
CA THR A 145 -4.82 14.33 11.88
C THR A 145 -5.39 15.51 11.13
N LEU A 146 -4.59 16.57 10.98
CA LEU A 146 -4.91 17.69 10.11
C LEU A 146 -4.27 17.47 8.74
N PHE A 147 -5.07 17.56 7.69
CA PHE A 147 -4.61 17.40 6.30
C PHE A 147 -4.43 18.80 5.69
N ASP A 148 -3.41 19.52 6.18
CA ASP A 148 -3.18 20.93 5.81
C ASP A 148 -2.51 21.10 4.43
N ASP A 149 -1.91 20.03 3.90
CA ASP A 149 -1.29 20.03 2.58
C ASP A 149 -2.36 19.93 1.47
N PRO A 150 -2.56 20.97 0.66
CA PRO A 150 -3.57 20.97 -0.40
C PRO A 150 -3.28 19.95 -1.52
N ASP A 151 -2.01 19.56 -1.69
CA ASP A 151 -1.58 18.66 -2.77
C ASP A 151 -1.59 17.18 -2.34
N LEU A 152 -1.92 16.91 -1.06
CA LEU A 152 -1.88 15.56 -0.49
C LEU A 152 -2.81 14.59 -1.23
N ALA A 153 -4.03 15.02 -1.55
CA ALA A 153 -5.00 14.20 -2.28
C ALA A 153 -4.50 13.82 -3.68
N GLU A 154 -3.94 14.78 -4.41
CA GLU A 154 -3.36 14.53 -5.74
C GLU A 154 -2.15 13.61 -5.64
N THR A 155 -1.27 13.85 -4.68
CA THR A 155 -0.07 13.04 -4.44
C THR A 155 -0.42 11.58 -4.14
N LEU A 156 -1.37 11.33 -3.23
CA LEU A 156 -1.83 9.97 -2.92
C LEU A 156 -2.48 9.32 -4.15
N THR A 157 -3.25 10.08 -4.92
CA THR A 157 -3.87 9.58 -6.16
C THR A 157 -2.81 9.17 -7.20
N LEU A 158 -1.72 9.93 -7.33
CA LEU A 158 -0.61 9.56 -8.21
C LEU A 158 0.06 8.27 -7.77
N PHE A 159 0.29 8.08 -6.45
CA PHE A 159 0.80 6.81 -5.94
C PHE A 159 -0.14 5.64 -6.22
N ALA A 160 -1.44 5.81 -5.97
CA ALA A 160 -2.43 4.79 -6.26
C ALA A 160 -2.47 4.40 -7.74
N ARG A 161 -2.33 5.38 -8.65
CA ARG A 161 -2.22 5.12 -10.10
C ARG A 161 -0.97 4.33 -10.46
N LEU A 162 0.19 4.68 -9.88
CA LEU A 162 1.43 3.95 -10.13
C LEU A 162 1.35 2.50 -9.64
N ILE A 163 0.78 2.29 -8.44
CA ILE A 163 0.50 0.96 -7.89
C ILE A 163 -0.41 0.16 -8.84
N GLY A 164 -1.50 0.76 -9.31
CA GLY A 164 -2.42 0.12 -10.26
C GLY A 164 -1.74 -0.31 -11.56
N CYS A 165 -0.84 0.52 -12.11
CA CYS A 165 -0.05 0.15 -13.28
C CYS A 165 0.90 -1.04 -13.01
N ILE A 166 1.55 -1.08 -11.85
CA ILE A 166 2.46 -2.17 -11.46
C ILE A 166 1.67 -3.48 -11.35
N PHE A 167 0.57 -3.48 -10.62
CA PHE A 167 -0.26 -4.68 -10.45
C PHE A 167 -0.83 -5.18 -11.77
N PHE A 168 -1.27 -4.27 -12.65
CA PHE A 168 -1.80 -4.67 -13.96
C PHE A 168 -0.77 -5.32 -14.86
N ALA A 169 0.49 -4.87 -14.82
CA ALA A 169 1.57 -5.52 -15.58
C ALA A 169 1.78 -6.97 -15.09
N ASN A 170 1.78 -7.18 -13.78
CA ASN A 170 2.06 -8.49 -13.18
C ASN A 170 0.90 -9.48 -13.30
N ILE A 171 -0.36 -9.02 -13.33
CA ILE A 171 -1.53 -9.89 -13.54
C ILE A 171 -1.57 -10.46 -14.96
N ASN A 172 -1.14 -9.69 -15.97
CA ASN A 172 -1.23 -10.07 -17.37
C ASN A 172 -0.04 -10.91 -17.87
N GLU A 173 1.08 -10.96 -17.13
CA GLU A 173 2.23 -11.81 -17.47
C GLU A 173 2.01 -13.30 -17.12
N GLY A 174 0.93 -13.63 -16.38
CA GLY A 174 0.58 -14.99 -15.96
C GLY A 174 -0.52 -15.70 -16.78
N SER A 175 -0.95 -15.14 -17.92
CA SER A 175 -2.01 -15.72 -18.79
C SER A 175 -1.49 -16.28 -20.10
#